data_AF-A0A3A4VRL9-F1
#
_entry.id   AF-A0A3A4VRL9-F1
#
_cell.length_a   1.000
_cell.length_b   1.000
_cell.length_c   1.000
_cell.angle_alpha   90.00
_cell.angle_beta   90.00
_cell.angle_gamma   90.00
#
_symmetry.space_group_name_H-M   'P 1'
#
loop_
_entity.id
_entity.type
_entity.pdbx_description
1 polymer ?
#
loop_
_entity_poly.entity_id
_entity_poly.type
_entity_poly.pdbx_seq_one_letter_code
_entity_poly.pdbx_strand_id
1 'polypeptide(L)'
;MEEFQNSTVEAAPTVTPANPNPAPLNKPNNKMLIYAAIIIVILSVIAISFFLYSKTAKKPLQKPVTNVNQANVLAKVGEEFIYKKDLNTEIASYPDIKNFDKKAFLLKKIISDSIILQGTKADGLIALDSTVYNSPNKDYQKRIKLIETAKSAINGKAEGIEGVFVSIWFYNTKSGAVGYEEGKKIAYDKITKLWNDVKSKKITIQQAGEQIKKDTSLRQVDTAYKTNALANFTALKGKKITIDKNFDDTLWKLKEGEVSDVILAKGHDLKTGAELDAFYIFGQVNKVISNSKINSFDDWLSQKTKTYEIIYY
;
A
#
# COMPACT_ATOMS: atom_id res chain seq x y z
N MET A 1 6.99 -77.40 47.10
CA MET A 1 8.37 -77.68 47.54
C MET A 1 8.98 -78.52 46.45
N GLU A 2 9.49 -77.83 45.42
CA GLU A 2 10.90 -77.40 45.30
C GLU A 2 11.70 -78.52 44.62
N GLU A 3 11.78 -78.42 43.28
CA GLU A 3 12.73 -79.18 42.47
C GLU A 3 13.71 -78.20 41.84
N PHE A 4 14.99 -78.51 42.04
CA PHE A 4 16.15 -77.65 41.90
C PHE A 4 16.50 -77.32 40.45
N GLN A 5 16.86 -76.06 40.21
CA GLN A 5 17.51 -75.58 38.99
C GLN A 5 18.99 -75.99 38.98
N ASN A 6 19.45 -76.52 37.84
CA ASN A 6 20.86 -76.79 37.55
C ASN A 6 21.38 -75.74 36.56
N SER A 7 22.45 -75.04 36.93
CA SER A 7 23.07 -73.94 36.19
C SER A 7 24.21 -74.47 35.32
N THR A 8 24.14 -74.21 34.01
CA THR A 8 25.22 -74.49 33.05
C THR A 8 25.90 -73.18 32.66
N VAL A 9 27.21 -73.12 32.87
CA VAL A 9 28.09 -71.99 32.55
C VAL A 9 28.51 -72.09 31.07
N GLU A 10 28.17 -71.08 30.27
CA GLU A 10 28.55 -70.97 28.86
C GLU A 10 29.79 -70.09 28.70
N ALA A 11 30.73 -70.54 27.86
CA ALA A 11 32.06 -69.95 27.69
C ALA A 11 32.06 -68.71 26.76
N ALA A 12 32.97 -67.78 27.03
CA ALA A 12 33.12 -66.52 26.32
C ALA A 12 33.72 -66.67 24.89
N PRO A 13 33.24 -65.89 23.89
CA PRO A 13 33.76 -65.93 22.53
C PRO A 13 35.03 -65.09 22.33
N THR A 14 35.89 -65.61 21.45
CA THR A 14 37.21 -65.11 21.07
C THR A 14 37.10 -63.93 20.10
N VAL A 15 37.79 -62.82 20.38
CA VAL A 15 37.81 -61.60 19.55
C VAL A 15 38.87 -61.73 18.45
N THR A 16 38.47 -61.55 17.19
CA THR A 16 39.37 -61.51 16.02
C THR A 16 39.72 -60.04 15.69
N PRO A 17 41.01 -59.68 15.46
CA PRO A 17 41.40 -58.29 15.20
C PRO A 17 41.02 -57.81 13.78
N ALA A 18 40.57 -56.56 13.70
CA ALA A 18 40.12 -55.90 12.48
C ALA A 18 41.28 -55.40 11.60
N ASN A 19 41.11 -55.61 10.29
CA ASN A 19 42.00 -55.24 9.20
C ASN A 19 42.06 -53.70 8.99
N PRO A 20 43.23 -53.06 8.87
CA PRO A 20 43.31 -51.60 8.68
C PRO A 20 42.81 -51.16 7.30
N ASN A 21 41.89 -50.20 7.32
CA ASN A 21 41.25 -49.59 6.15
C ASN A 21 42.27 -48.73 5.36
N PRO A 22 42.33 -48.78 4.02
CA PRO A 22 43.26 -47.98 3.23
C PRO A 22 42.90 -46.48 3.27
N ALA A 23 43.93 -45.63 3.24
CA ALA A 23 43.82 -44.18 3.32
C ALA A 23 43.02 -43.58 2.15
N PRO A 24 42.16 -42.57 2.40
CA PRO A 24 41.32 -41.97 1.36
C PRO A 24 42.14 -41.14 0.36
N LEU A 25 41.92 -41.37 -0.93
CA LEU A 25 42.44 -40.54 -2.02
C LEU A 25 41.87 -39.12 -1.93
N ASN A 26 42.75 -38.13 -1.90
CA ASN A 26 42.42 -36.72 -1.80
C ASN A 26 41.83 -36.23 -3.14
N LYS A 27 40.51 -36.02 -3.19
CA LYS A 27 39.80 -35.59 -4.40
C LYS A 27 40.05 -34.09 -4.64
N PRO A 28 40.47 -33.67 -5.86
CA PRO A 28 40.78 -32.27 -6.12
C PRO A 28 39.57 -31.35 -5.88
N ASN A 29 39.83 -30.22 -5.24
CA ASN A 29 38.82 -29.30 -4.74
C ASN A 29 38.22 -28.45 -5.88
N ASN A 30 37.24 -29.02 -6.59
CA ASN A 30 36.55 -28.38 -7.73
C ASN A 30 35.76 -27.11 -7.36
N LYS A 31 35.68 -26.74 -6.08
CA LYS A 31 34.97 -25.53 -5.63
C LYS A 31 35.60 -24.26 -6.21
N MET A 32 36.92 -24.20 -6.37
CA MET A 32 37.60 -23.03 -6.91
C MET A 32 37.21 -22.74 -8.37
N LEU A 33 37.04 -23.78 -9.18
CA LEU A 33 36.58 -23.66 -10.58
C LEU A 33 35.12 -23.19 -10.66
N ILE A 34 34.27 -23.65 -9.74
CA ILE A 34 32.87 -23.21 -9.66
C ILE A 34 32.76 -21.73 -9.29
N TYR A 35 33.56 -21.25 -8.32
CA TYR A 35 33.56 -19.83 -7.95
C TYR A 35 34.07 -18.92 -9.09
N ALA A 36 35.11 -19.36 -9.82
CA ALA A 36 35.61 -18.62 -10.97
C ALA A 36 34.53 -18.48 -12.08
N ALA A 37 33.77 -19.54 -12.36
CA ALA A 37 32.68 -19.49 -13.33
C ALA A 37 31.55 -18.54 -12.92
N ILE A 38 31.17 -18.52 -11.64
CA ILE A 38 30.13 -17.63 -11.11
C ILE A 38 30.55 -16.15 -11.25
N ILE A 39 31.81 -15.82 -10.93
CA ILE A 39 32.32 -14.45 -11.05
C ILE A 39 32.27 -13.97 -12.50
N ILE A 40 32.64 -14.81 -13.47
CA ILE A 40 32.60 -14.46 -14.90
C ILE A 40 31.16 -14.20 -15.37
N VAL A 41 30.18 -14.98 -14.91
CA VAL A 41 28.76 -14.76 -15.22
C VAL A 41 28.26 -13.44 -14.62
N ILE A 42 28.63 -13.12 -13.38
CA ILE A 42 28.23 -11.85 -12.74
C ILE A 42 28.84 -10.65 -13.49
N LEU A 43 30.13 -10.71 -13.82
CA LEU A 43 30.81 -9.62 -14.54
C LEU A 43 30.26 -9.42 -15.96
N SER A 44 29.88 -10.49 -16.65
CA SER A 44 29.25 -10.38 -17.99
C SER A 44 27.83 -9.80 -17.91
N VAL A 45 27.03 -10.16 -16.89
CA VAL A 45 25.72 -9.53 -16.67
C VAL A 45 25.85 -8.05 -16.34
N ILE A 46 26.84 -7.65 -15.53
CA ILE A 46 27.12 -6.23 -15.23
C ILE A 46 27.53 -5.49 -16.49
N ALA A 47 28.44 -6.06 -17.30
CA ALA A 47 28.88 -5.45 -18.55
C ALA A 47 27.75 -5.31 -19.58
N ILE A 48 26.90 -6.32 -19.73
CA ILE A 48 25.71 -6.27 -20.60
C ILE A 48 24.71 -5.23 -20.08
N SER A 49 24.47 -5.17 -18.77
CA SER A 49 23.60 -4.17 -18.15
C SER A 49 24.13 -2.75 -18.38
N PHE A 50 25.43 -2.53 -18.23
CA PHE A 50 26.09 -1.24 -18.50
C PHE A 50 26.06 -0.88 -19.99
N PHE A 51 26.25 -1.85 -20.89
CA PHE A 51 26.17 -1.65 -22.33
C PHE A 51 24.75 -1.33 -22.80
N LEU A 52 23.74 -1.99 -22.24
CA LEU A 52 22.33 -1.69 -22.51
C LEU A 52 21.93 -0.32 -21.95
N TYR A 53 22.36 0.00 -20.73
CA TYR A 53 22.12 1.31 -20.10
C TYR A 53 22.76 2.46 -20.89
N SER A 54 23.99 2.28 -21.37
CA SER A 54 24.71 3.27 -22.17
C SER A 54 24.11 3.45 -23.58
N LYS A 55 23.52 2.41 -24.17
CA LYS A 55 22.79 2.53 -25.45
C LYS A 55 21.45 3.27 -25.31
N THR A 56 20.77 3.19 -24.17
CA THR A 56 19.53 3.97 -23.92
C THR A 56 19.78 5.41 -23.47
N ALA A 57 21.00 5.77 -23.07
CA ALA A 57 21.34 7.10 -22.57
C ALA A 57 21.67 8.15 -23.66
N LYS A 58 21.65 7.77 -24.95
CA LYS A 58 21.68 8.75 -26.05
C LYS A 58 20.25 9.06 -26.49
N LYS A 59 19.50 9.77 -25.64
CA LYS A 59 18.38 10.57 -26.14
C LYS A 59 18.96 11.52 -27.19
N PRO A 60 18.35 11.68 -28.38
CA PRO A 60 18.73 12.78 -29.25
C PRO A 60 18.61 14.06 -28.41
N LEU A 61 19.67 14.85 -28.32
CA LEU A 61 19.54 16.23 -27.90
C LEU A 61 18.48 16.83 -28.83
N GLN A 62 17.25 16.98 -28.32
CA GLN A 62 16.31 17.90 -28.93
C GLN A 62 17.06 19.22 -28.98
N LYS A 63 17.30 19.72 -30.20
CA LYS A 63 17.91 21.02 -30.40
C LYS A 63 17.18 21.99 -29.47
N PRO A 64 17.89 22.76 -28.62
CA PRO A 64 17.24 23.77 -27.80
C PRO A 64 16.43 24.65 -28.74
N VAL A 65 15.16 24.86 -28.41
CA VAL A 65 14.29 25.79 -29.14
C VAL A 65 14.93 27.17 -28.94
N THR A 66 15.78 27.60 -29.87
CA THR A 66 16.59 28.83 -29.79
C THR A 66 15.82 30.10 -30.11
N ASN A 67 14.49 30.04 -30.15
CA ASN A 67 13.63 31.21 -30.34
C ASN A 67 12.43 31.15 -29.38
N VAL A 68 12.70 30.95 -28.09
CA VAL A 68 11.71 31.24 -27.06
C VAL A 68 11.60 32.76 -26.98
N ASN A 69 10.52 33.32 -27.53
CA ASN A 69 10.18 34.72 -27.32
C ASN A 69 9.96 34.94 -25.82
N GLN A 70 10.99 35.42 -25.12
CA GLN A 70 11.01 35.59 -23.67
C GLN A 70 9.84 36.43 -23.16
N ALA A 71 9.31 37.35 -23.98
CA ALA A 71 8.18 38.19 -23.62
C ALA A 71 6.87 37.43 -23.31
N ASN A 72 6.78 36.15 -23.68
CA ASN A 72 5.59 35.32 -23.46
C ASN A 72 5.82 34.17 -22.47
N VAL A 73 6.97 34.09 -21.81
CA VAL A 73 7.27 33.10 -20.77
C VAL A 73 7.09 33.74 -19.40
N LEU A 74 6.38 33.05 -18.50
CA LEU A 74 6.18 33.48 -17.12
C LEU A 74 7.14 32.78 -16.15
N ALA A 75 7.44 31.51 -16.43
CA ALA A 75 8.36 30.72 -15.62
C ALA A 75 8.96 29.57 -16.45
N LYS A 76 10.08 29.04 -15.98
CA LYS A 76 10.63 27.75 -16.38
C LYS A 76 10.68 26.84 -15.15
N VAL A 77 10.17 25.63 -15.29
CA VAL A 77 10.13 24.60 -14.24
C VAL A 77 10.85 23.38 -14.78
N GLY A 78 12.05 23.09 -14.30
CA GLY A 78 12.87 22.00 -14.86
C GLY A 78 13.06 22.15 -16.38
N GLU A 79 12.53 21.21 -17.17
CA GLU A 79 12.60 21.25 -18.65
C GLU A 79 11.42 22.00 -19.32
N GLU A 80 10.40 22.45 -18.57
CA GLU A 80 9.17 23.05 -19.13
C GLU A 80 9.17 24.57 -19.06
N PHE A 81 8.79 25.21 -20.16
CA PHE A 81 8.41 26.61 -20.17
C PHE A 81 6.90 26.78 -19.93
N ILE A 82 6.58 27.65 -18.97
CA ILE A 82 5.22 28.10 -18.67
C ILE A 82 4.98 29.41 -19.40
N TYR A 83 4.06 29.40 -20.37
CA TYR A 83 3.76 30.55 -21.22
C TYR A 83 2.60 31.38 -20.67
N LYS A 84 2.48 32.64 -21.09
CA LYS A 84 1.34 33.49 -20.71
C LYS A 84 -0.02 32.88 -21.12
N LYS A 85 -0.06 32.17 -22.26
CA LYS A 85 -1.25 31.46 -22.75
C LYS A 85 -1.72 30.36 -21.79
N ASP A 86 -0.78 29.72 -21.10
CA ASP A 86 -1.07 28.69 -20.10
C ASP A 86 -1.92 29.26 -18.97
N LEU A 87 -1.47 30.37 -18.40
CA LEU A 87 -2.18 31.08 -17.34
C LEU A 87 -3.53 31.65 -17.83
N ASN A 88 -3.58 32.22 -19.03
CA ASN A 88 -4.82 32.77 -19.58
C ASN A 88 -5.89 31.69 -19.79
N THR A 89 -5.49 30.47 -20.18
CA THR A 89 -6.41 29.33 -20.36
C THR A 89 -7.05 28.92 -19.05
N GLU A 90 -6.26 28.80 -17.98
CA GLU A 90 -6.76 28.50 -16.63
C GLU A 90 -7.65 29.63 -16.09
N ILE A 91 -7.26 30.91 -16.28
CA ILE A 91 -8.05 32.07 -15.87
C ILE A 91 -9.44 32.08 -16.52
N ALA A 92 -9.53 31.73 -17.80
CA ALA A 92 -10.79 31.71 -18.54
C ALA A 92 -11.79 30.68 -18.00
N SER A 93 -11.30 29.63 -17.32
CA SER A 93 -12.12 28.54 -16.78
C SER A 93 -12.36 28.66 -15.28
N TYR A 94 -11.74 29.63 -14.60
CA TYR A 94 -11.77 29.77 -13.15
C TYR A 94 -12.70 30.91 -12.70
N PRO A 95 -13.65 30.66 -11.77
CA PRO A 95 -14.64 31.65 -11.36
C PRO A 95 -14.01 32.88 -10.71
N ASP A 96 -14.66 34.03 -10.86
CA ASP A 96 -14.23 35.25 -10.20
C ASP A 96 -14.60 35.22 -8.71
N ILE A 97 -13.58 35.21 -7.86
CA ILE A 97 -13.72 35.21 -6.40
C ILE A 97 -13.18 36.54 -5.88
N LYS A 98 -14.02 37.27 -5.12
CA LYS A 98 -13.64 38.55 -4.52
C LYS A 98 -12.49 38.36 -3.53
N ASN A 99 -11.53 39.28 -3.52
CA ASN A 99 -10.36 39.28 -2.62
C ASN A 99 -9.43 38.06 -2.77
N PHE A 100 -9.41 37.42 -3.93
CA PHE A 100 -8.55 36.28 -4.22
C PHE A 100 -7.56 36.62 -5.34
N ASP A 101 -6.26 36.44 -5.09
CA ASP A 101 -5.25 36.57 -6.15
C ASP A 101 -5.27 35.33 -7.06
N LYS A 102 -6.22 35.36 -7.99
CA LYS A 102 -6.46 34.30 -8.97
C LYS A 102 -5.22 34.01 -9.82
N LYS A 103 -4.45 35.04 -10.20
CA LYS A 103 -3.29 34.87 -11.08
C LYS A 103 -2.16 34.14 -10.36
N ALA A 104 -1.81 34.58 -9.16
CA ALA A 104 -0.75 33.94 -8.39
C ALA A 104 -1.10 32.50 -8.01
N PHE A 105 -2.36 32.24 -7.64
CA PHE A 105 -2.83 30.89 -7.33
C PHE A 105 -2.74 29.96 -8.55
N LEU A 106 -3.27 30.38 -9.70
CA LEU A 106 -3.26 29.56 -10.91
C LEU A 106 -1.85 29.34 -11.46
N LEU A 107 -0.96 30.34 -11.37
CA LEU A 107 0.44 30.16 -11.74
C LEU A 107 1.11 29.10 -10.85
N LYS A 108 0.89 29.13 -9.52
CA LYS A 108 1.38 28.08 -8.61
C LYS A 108 0.81 26.71 -8.95
N LYS A 109 -0.48 26.62 -9.29
CA LYS A 109 -1.10 25.37 -9.76
C LYS A 109 -0.39 24.85 -11.02
N ILE A 110 -0.19 25.69 -12.04
CA ILE A 110 0.46 25.29 -13.29
C ILE A 110 1.90 24.81 -13.05
N ILE A 111 2.65 25.48 -12.17
CA ILE A 111 3.99 25.07 -11.75
C ILE A 111 3.95 23.71 -11.05
N SER A 112 3.02 23.52 -10.12
CA SER A 112 2.82 22.24 -9.43
C SER A 112 2.47 21.11 -10.42
N ASP A 113 1.56 21.38 -11.35
CA ASP A 113 1.18 20.46 -12.43
C ASP A 113 2.39 20.09 -13.30
N SER A 114 3.28 21.03 -13.59
CA SER A 114 4.55 20.77 -14.29
C SER A 114 5.45 19.81 -13.52
N ILE A 115 5.63 20.06 -12.22
CA ILE A 115 6.41 19.20 -11.32
C ILE A 115 5.81 17.79 -11.26
N ILE A 116 4.49 17.66 -11.17
CA ILE A 116 3.79 16.37 -11.18
C ILE A 116 4.11 15.60 -12.46
N LEU A 117 3.95 16.24 -13.62
CA LEU A 117 4.17 15.62 -14.92
C LEU A 117 5.64 15.17 -15.11
N GLN A 118 6.59 16.03 -14.76
CA GLN A 118 8.02 15.69 -14.85
C GLN A 118 8.42 14.61 -13.86
N GLY A 119 7.97 14.73 -12.61
CA GLY A 119 8.28 13.79 -11.54
C GLY A 119 7.75 12.40 -11.86
N THR A 120 6.52 12.31 -12.34
CA THR A 120 5.91 11.02 -12.69
C THR A 120 6.49 10.39 -13.94
N LYS A 121 6.94 11.19 -14.93
CA LYS A 121 7.77 10.69 -16.04
C LYS A 121 9.10 10.14 -15.54
N ALA A 122 9.78 10.87 -14.65
CA ALA A 122 11.07 10.45 -14.10
C ALA A 122 10.96 9.15 -13.29
N ASP A 123 9.82 8.93 -12.62
CA ASP A 123 9.51 7.71 -11.87
C ASP A 123 8.93 6.58 -12.76
N GLY A 124 8.85 6.80 -14.08
CA GLY A 124 8.35 5.81 -15.05
C GLY A 124 6.86 5.47 -14.90
N LEU A 125 6.06 6.38 -14.33
CA LEU A 125 4.63 6.17 -14.06
C LEU A 125 3.75 6.60 -15.24
N ILE A 126 4.20 7.56 -16.04
CA ILE A 126 3.51 8.05 -17.22
C ILE A 126 4.48 8.29 -18.36
N ALA A 127 3.96 8.36 -19.58
CA ALA A 127 4.66 8.93 -20.72
C ALA A 127 4.25 10.40 -20.89
N LEU A 128 5.24 11.28 -21.12
CA LEU A 128 4.98 12.68 -21.49
C LEU A 128 5.23 12.88 -22.98
N ASP A 129 4.28 13.56 -23.60
CA ASP A 129 4.34 14.04 -24.97
C ASP A 129 4.48 15.57 -24.97
N SER A 130 5.14 16.13 -25.99
CA SER A 130 5.46 17.56 -26.03
C SER A 130 4.22 18.45 -26.12
N THR A 131 3.12 17.92 -26.69
CA THR A 131 1.85 18.66 -26.85
C THR A 131 1.18 19.02 -25.52
N VAL A 132 1.50 18.33 -24.42
CA VAL A 132 0.91 18.60 -23.09
C VAL A 132 1.89 19.27 -22.13
N TYR A 133 3.18 19.25 -22.45
CA TYR A 133 4.25 19.55 -21.51
C TYR A 133 5.13 20.73 -21.92
N ASN A 134 5.64 20.81 -23.15
CA ASN A 134 6.59 21.86 -23.54
C ASN A 134 6.27 22.44 -24.92
N SER A 135 5.12 23.09 -25.01
CA SER A 135 4.60 23.74 -26.21
C SER A 135 3.96 25.09 -25.85
N PRO A 136 4.06 26.13 -26.70
CA PRO A 136 3.25 27.35 -26.57
C PRO A 136 1.75 27.12 -26.77
N ASN A 137 1.38 26.00 -27.41
CA ASN A 137 0.01 25.61 -27.72
C ASN A 137 -0.31 24.27 -27.05
N LYS A 138 -0.25 24.23 -25.72
CA LYS A 138 -0.52 22.98 -24.98
C LYS A 138 -1.97 22.55 -25.13
N ASP A 139 -2.20 21.24 -25.26
CA ASP A 139 -3.52 20.65 -25.11
C ASP A 139 -3.85 20.52 -23.62
N TYR A 140 -4.63 21.47 -23.12
CA TYR A 140 -4.99 21.57 -21.70
C TYR A 140 -5.91 20.44 -21.23
N GLN A 141 -6.82 19.97 -22.08
CA GLN A 141 -7.72 18.87 -21.71
C GLN A 141 -6.94 17.57 -21.55
N LYS A 142 -6.01 17.31 -22.48
CA LYS A 142 -5.10 16.17 -22.37
C LYS A 142 -4.14 16.31 -21.20
N ARG A 143 -3.65 17.52 -20.91
CA ARG A 143 -2.81 17.79 -19.74
C ARG A 143 -3.52 17.48 -18.42
N ILE A 144 -4.76 17.95 -18.24
CA ILE A 144 -5.56 17.68 -17.02
C ILE A 144 -5.76 16.18 -16.81
N LYS A 145 -6.19 15.45 -17.83
CA LYS A 145 -6.34 13.99 -17.77
C LYS A 145 -5.04 13.28 -17.41
N LEU A 146 -3.91 13.77 -17.92
CA LEU A 146 -2.61 13.20 -17.62
C LEU A 146 -2.16 13.48 -16.18
N ILE A 147 -2.49 14.66 -15.62
CA ILE A 147 -2.26 14.99 -14.21
C ILE A 147 -3.10 14.09 -13.30
N GLU A 148 -4.37 13.84 -13.63
CA GLU A 148 -5.23 12.90 -12.90
C GLU A 148 -4.66 11.48 -12.94
N THR A 149 -4.23 11.04 -14.11
CA THR A 149 -3.57 9.73 -14.29
C THR A 149 -2.29 9.64 -13.44
N ALA A 150 -1.47 10.69 -13.44
CA ALA A 150 -0.25 10.79 -12.65
C ALA A 150 -0.55 10.69 -11.14
N LYS A 151 -1.54 11.44 -10.64
CA LYS A 151 -1.99 11.41 -9.24
C LYS A 151 -2.45 10.02 -8.83
N SER A 152 -3.27 9.38 -9.66
CA SER A 152 -3.75 8.01 -9.42
C SER A 152 -2.61 7.00 -9.42
N ALA A 153 -1.63 7.13 -10.32
CA ALA A 153 -0.47 6.26 -10.37
C ALA A 153 0.43 6.40 -9.13
N ILE A 154 0.61 7.61 -8.60
CA ILE A 154 1.34 7.85 -7.35
C ILE A 154 0.58 7.23 -6.18
N ASN A 155 -0.72 7.53 -6.04
CA ASN A 155 -1.54 7.00 -4.95
C ASN A 155 -1.63 5.47 -4.97
N GLY A 156 -1.71 4.86 -6.16
CA GLY A 156 -1.69 3.39 -6.31
C GLY A 156 -0.36 2.74 -5.93
N LYS A 157 0.73 3.51 -5.84
CA LYS A 157 2.04 3.07 -5.34
C LYS A 157 2.34 3.58 -3.94
N ALA A 158 1.49 4.41 -3.35
CA ALA A 158 1.73 4.97 -2.04
C ALA A 158 1.54 3.89 -0.96
N GLU A 159 2.30 4.01 0.13
CA GLU A 159 2.20 3.07 1.25
C GLU A 159 0.75 3.01 1.76
N GLY A 160 0.19 1.81 1.77
CA GLY A 160 -1.24 1.64 1.95
C GLY A 160 -1.65 0.22 2.29
N ILE A 161 -2.88 0.06 2.77
CA ILE A 161 -3.51 -1.24 2.96
C ILE A 161 -4.91 -1.23 2.35
N GLU A 162 -5.30 -2.37 1.83
CA GLU A 162 -6.66 -2.65 1.35
C GLU A 162 -7.19 -3.88 2.10
N GLY A 163 -8.48 -3.90 2.39
CA GLY A 163 -9.06 -4.99 3.14
C GLY A 163 -10.56 -4.86 3.36
N VAL A 164 -11.04 -5.64 4.31
CA VAL A 164 -12.45 -5.73 4.67
C VAL A 164 -12.56 -5.80 6.18
N PHE A 165 -13.60 -5.22 6.76
CA PHE A 165 -13.97 -5.47 8.14
C PHE A 165 -15.45 -5.78 8.27
N VAL A 166 -15.78 -6.50 9.34
CA VAL A 166 -17.16 -6.80 9.74
C VAL A 166 -17.40 -6.28 11.14
N SER A 167 -18.62 -5.84 11.40
CA SER A 167 -18.98 -5.32 12.72
C SER A 167 -20.39 -5.74 13.13
N ILE A 168 -20.60 -5.87 14.44
CA ILE A 168 -21.93 -6.00 15.03
C ILE A 168 -22.07 -4.90 16.08
N TRP A 169 -22.97 -3.96 15.79
CA TRP A 169 -23.31 -2.86 16.68
C TRP A 169 -24.34 -3.30 17.70
N PHE A 170 -24.15 -2.87 18.95
CA PHE A 170 -25.10 -3.05 20.05
C PHE A 170 -25.55 -1.72 20.65
N TYR A 171 -24.85 -0.64 20.32
CA TYR A 171 -25.27 0.72 20.59
C TYR A 171 -24.88 1.60 19.40
N ASN A 172 -25.88 2.19 18.74
CA ASN A 172 -25.66 3.16 17.67
C ASN A 172 -26.04 4.55 18.19
N THR A 173 -27.23 5.05 17.88
CA THR A 173 -27.79 6.27 18.50
C THR A 173 -28.53 6.00 19.81
N LYS A 174 -28.89 4.72 20.03
CA LYS A 174 -29.57 4.18 21.20
C LYS A 174 -29.34 2.67 21.23
N SER A 175 -29.58 2.05 22.37
CA SER A 175 -29.63 0.59 22.49
C SER A 175 -30.83 0.01 21.72
N GLY A 176 -30.67 -1.24 21.28
CA GLY A 176 -31.75 -2.04 20.70
C GLY A 176 -32.82 -2.45 21.72
N ALA A 177 -33.79 -3.22 21.26
CA ALA A 177 -34.93 -3.68 22.07
C ALA A 177 -34.53 -4.58 23.25
N VAL A 178 -33.41 -5.31 23.13
CA VAL A 178 -32.86 -6.15 24.22
C VAL A 178 -32.13 -5.35 25.30
N GLY A 179 -31.89 -4.06 25.09
CA GLY A 179 -31.10 -3.22 25.99
C GLY A 179 -29.59 -3.30 25.73
N TYR A 180 -28.84 -2.46 26.44
CA TYR A 180 -27.41 -2.24 26.18
C TYR A 180 -26.54 -3.44 26.54
N GLU A 181 -26.63 -3.94 27.79
CA GLU A 181 -25.76 -5.03 28.27
C GLU A 181 -26.03 -6.36 27.53
N GLU A 182 -27.31 -6.74 27.36
CA GLU A 182 -27.65 -7.96 26.63
C GLU A 182 -27.30 -7.82 25.14
N GLY A 183 -27.52 -6.65 24.54
CA GLY A 183 -27.09 -6.37 23.17
C GLY A 183 -25.58 -6.52 23.00
N LYS A 184 -24.78 -5.99 23.93
CA LYS A 184 -23.32 -6.10 23.95
C LYS A 184 -22.87 -7.56 24.01
N LYS A 185 -23.48 -8.35 24.90
CA LYS A 185 -23.20 -9.79 25.02
C LYS A 185 -23.55 -10.55 23.74
N ILE A 186 -24.74 -10.35 23.18
CA ILE A 186 -25.17 -11.00 21.92
C ILE A 186 -24.22 -10.65 20.76
N ALA A 187 -23.83 -9.38 20.66
CA ALA A 187 -22.89 -8.93 19.64
C ALA A 187 -21.52 -9.61 19.79
N TYR A 188 -20.99 -9.68 21.01
CA TYR A 188 -19.73 -10.35 21.31
C TYR A 188 -19.75 -11.84 20.95
N ASP A 189 -20.79 -12.56 21.38
CA ASP A 189 -20.88 -14.01 21.15
C ASP A 189 -20.93 -14.33 19.65
N LYS A 190 -21.75 -13.58 18.91
CA LYS A 190 -21.94 -13.78 17.47
C LYS A 190 -20.70 -13.42 16.67
N ILE A 191 -20.09 -12.27 16.95
CA ILE A 191 -18.91 -11.84 16.19
C ILE A 191 -17.70 -12.71 16.49
N THR A 192 -17.53 -13.18 17.73
CA THR A 192 -16.42 -14.06 18.13
C THR A 192 -16.51 -15.41 17.42
N LYS A 193 -17.72 -15.96 17.27
CA LYS A 193 -17.93 -17.18 16.48
C LYS A 193 -17.52 -16.99 15.02
N LEU A 194 -17.96 -15.88 14.39
CA LEU A 194 -17.62 -15.57 13.00
C LEU A 194 -16.11 -15.35 12.83
N TRP A 195 -15.50 -14.62 13.77
CA TRP A 195 -14.07 -14.40 13.81
C TRP A 195 -13.28 -15.72 13.87
N ASN A 196 -13.68 -16.67 14.72
CA ASN A 196 -13.06 -18.00 14.79
C ASN A 196 -13.17 -18.76 13.46
N ASP A 197 -14.34 -18.73 12.82
CA ASP A 197 -14.55 -19.37 11.52
C ASP A 197 -13.72 -18.69 10.40
N VAL A 198 -13.52 -17.37 10.45
CA VAL A 198 -12.65 -16.64 9.50
C VAL A 198 -11.16 -16.92 9.77
N LYS A 199 -10.73 -16.85 11.04
CA LYS A 199 -9.33 -17.07 11.45
C LYS A 199 -8.87 -18.51 11.15
N SER A 200 -9.78 -19.47 11.25
CA SER A 200 -9.55 -20.89 10.85
C SER A 200 -9.74 -21.15 9.35
N LYS A 201 -10.04 -20.13 8.54
CA LYS A 201 -10.28 -20.21 7.09
C LYS A 201 -11.46 -21.10 6.69
N LYS A 202 -12.38 -21.39 7.61
CA LYS A 202 -13.62 -22.13 7.33
C LYS A 202 -14.59 -21.29 6.50
N ILE A 203 -14.61 -19.97 6.72
CA ILE A 203 -15.32 -19.00 5.90
C ILE A 203 -14.40 -17.80 5.57
N THR A 204 -14.75 -17.05 4.53
CA THR A 204 -14.13 -15.76 4.22
C THR A 204 -14.76 -14.64 5.06
N ILE A 205 -14.07 -13.50 5.19
CA ILE A 205 -14.61 -12.33 5.89
C ILE A 205 -15.87 -11.77 5.20
N GLN A 206 -15.97 -11.88 3.87
CA GLN A 206 -17.18 -11.51 3.12
C GLN A 206 -18.35 -12.42 3.49
N GLN A 207 -18.13 -13.74 3.58
CA GLN A 207 -19.15 -14.68 4.04
C GLN A 207 -19.58 -14.41 5.48
N ALA A 208 -18.65 -14.00 6.37
CA ALA A 208 -19.00 -13.59 7.72
C ALA A 208 -19.94 -12.36 7.73
N GLY A 209 -19.64 -11.34 6.94
CA GLY A 209 -20.52 -10.16 6.77
C GLY A 209 -21.91 -10.54 6.23
N GLU A 210 -21.97 -11.45 5.26
CA GLU A 210 -23.25 -11.95 4.74
C GLU A 210 -24.03 -12.80 5.76
N GLN A 211 -23.35 -13.53 6.65
CA GLN A 211 -24.01 -14.21 7.76
C GLN A 211 -24.61 -13.22 8.75
N ILE A 212 -23.91 -12.13 9.08
CA ILE A 212 -24.46 -11.03 9.92
C ILE A 212 -25.72 -10.45 9.27
N LYS A 213 -25.69 -10.13 7.98
CA LYS A 213 -26.85 -9.56 7.25
C LYS A 213 -28.07 -10.48 7.24
N LYS A 214 -27.87 -11.80 7.31
CA LYS A 214 -28.93 -12.82 7.29
C LYS A 214 -29.42 -13.20 8.68
N ASP A 215 -28.69 -12.86 9.73
CA ASP A 215 -29.06 -13.18 11.11
C ASP A 215 -30.16 -12.25 11.63
N THR A 216 -31.41 -12.67 11.47
CA THR A 216 -32.58 -11.87 11.87
C THR A 216 -32.66 -11.62 13.37
N SER A 217 -31.96 -12.39 14.21
CA SER A 217 -31.93 -12.16 15.66
C SER A 217 -31.21 -10.86 16.02
N LEU A 218 -30.29 -10.40 15.19
CA LEU A 218 -29.58 -9.12 15.38
C LEU A 218 -30.49 -7.89 15.24
N ARG A 219 -31.68 -8.04 14.65
CA ARG A 219 -32.65 -6.93 14.55
C ARG A 219 -33.03 -6.36 15.92
N GLN A 220 -33.03 -7.19 16.96
CA GLN A 220 -33.34 -6.74 18.32
C GLN A 220 -32.16 -6.02 18.99
N VAL A 221 -30.94 -6.24 18.49
CA VAL A 221 -29.69 -5.63 18.99
C VAL A 221 -29.44 -4.30 18.29
N ASP A 222 -29.53 -4.29 16.96
CA ASP A 222 -29.41 -3.09 16.13
C ASP A 222 -30.34 -3.21 14.91
N THR A 223 -31.19 -2.21 14.69
CA THR A 223 -32.07 -2.17 13.51
C THR A 223 -31.31 -1.96 12.21
N ALA A 224 -30.11 -1.39 12.26
CA ALA A 224 -29.24 -1.12 11.12
C ALA A 224 -28.21 -2.25 10.84
N TYR A 225 -28.33 -3.41 11.51
CA TYR A 225 -27.34 -4.49 11.48
C TYR A 225 -26.94 -4.94 10.07
N LYS A 226 -27.83 -4.83 9.08
CA LYS A 226 -27.54 -5.23 7.69
C LYS A 226 -26.60 -4.26 6.99
N THR A 227 -26.73 -2.96 7.26
CA THR A 227 -26.02 -1.90 6.56
C THR A 227 -24.63 -1.64 7.11
N ASN A 228 -24.39 -1.95 8.39
CA ASN A 228 -23.09 -1.81 9.05
C ASN A 228 -22.33 -3.14 9.20
N ALA A 229 -22.91 -4.26 8.74
CA ALA A 229 -22.31 -5.60 8.87
C ALA A 229 -20.92 -5.74 8.25
N LEU A 230 -20.65 -5.06 7.12
CA LEU A 230 -19.50 -5.32 6.25
C LEU A 230 -19.11 -4.04 5.50
N ALA A 231 -17.82 -3.72 5.49
CA ALA A 231 -17.28 -2.66 4.64
C ALA A 231 -15.91 -3.04 4.07
N ASN A 232 -15.68 -2.64 2.81
CA ASN A 232 -14.35 -2.67 2.20
C ASN A 232 -13.62 -1.37 2.54
N PHE A 233 -12.30 -1.42 2.66
CA PHE A 233 -11.48 -0.24 2.83
C PHE A 233 -10.25 -0.25 1.91
N THR A 234 -9.84 0.96 1.55
CA THR A 234 -8.55 1.27 0.94
C THR A 234 -8.03 2.51 1.66
N ALA A 235 -6.90 2.38 2.35
CA ALA A 235 -6.33 3.47 3.11
C ALA A 235 -4.85 3.65 2.81
N LEU A 236 -4.47 4.91 2.58
CA LEU A 236 -3.08 5.32 2.54
C LEU A 236 -2.58 5.58 3.95
N LYS A 237 -1.27 5.44 4.15
CA LYS A 237 -0.64 5.64 5.47
C LYS A 237 -1.00 7.00 6.07
N GLY A 238 -1.35 6.99 7.34
CA GLY A 238 -1.77 8.19 8.09
C GLY A 238 -3.22 8.63 7.81
N LYS A 239 -3.97 7.95 6.94
CA LYS A 239 -5.41 8.16 6.80
C LYS A 239 -6.19 7.20 7.70
N LYS A 240 -7.33 7.66 8.20
CA LYS A 240 -8.27 6.86 8.99
C LYS A 240 -8.96 5.83 8.10
N ILE A 241 -9.23 4.65 8.65
CA ILE A 241 -10.01 3.57 8.05
C ILE A 241 -11.41 3.57 8.65
N THR A 242 -11.50 3.69 9.98
CA THR A 242 -12.75 3.71 10.73
C THR A 242 -12.81 4.89 11.69
N ILE A 243 -13.85 4.94 12.52
CA ILE A 243 -13.96 5.91 13.61
C ILE A 243 -13.10 5.53 14.83
N ASP A 244 -12.71 4.25 14.96
CA ASP A 244 -11.94 3.75 16.09
C ASP A 244 -10.45 3.67 15.74
N LYS A 245 -9.65 4.52 16.38
CA LYS A 245 -8.21 4.61 16.11
C LYS A 245 -7.47 3.32 16.50
N ASN A 246 -7.88 2.62 17.56
CA ASN A 246 -7.19 1.42 18.02
C ASN A 246 -7.37 0.27 17.03
N PHE A 247 -8.56 0.17 16.42
CA PHE A 247 -8.81 -0.77 15.34
C PHE A 247 -8.00 -0.42 14.09
N ASP A 248 -7.97 0.85 13.68
CA ASP A 248 -7.14 1.31 12.57
C ASP A 248 -5.66 0.96 12.79
N ASP A 249 -5.10 1.28 13.95
CA ASP A 249 -3.72 0.96 14.33
C ASP A 249 -3.44 -0.54 14.33
N THR A 250 -4.45 -1.37 14.61
CA THR A 250 -4.34 -2.83 14.55
C THR A 250 -4.23 -3.29 13.11
N LEU A 251 -5.09 -2.80 12.22
CA LEU A 251 -5.06 -3.15 10.79
C LEU A 251 -3.70 -2.81 10.14
N TRP A 252 -3.10 -1.67 10.51
CA TRP A 252 -1.78 -1.27 9.99
C TRP A 252 -0.62 -2.18 10.41
N LYS A 253 -0.80 -3.02 11.44
CA LYS A 253 0.21 -3.97 11.90
C LYS A 253 0.07 -5.35 11.25
N LEU A 254 -1.04 -5.60 10.57
CA LEU A 254 -1.31 -6.88 9.91
C LEU A 254 -0.53 -7.02 8.61
N LYS A 255 -0.12 -8.25 8.33
CA LYS A 255 0.39 -8.64 7.02
C LYS A 255 -0.77 -8.95 6.07
N GLU A 256 -0.44 -9.04 4.80
CA GLU A 256 -1.38 -9.49 3.79
C GLU A 256 -1.95 -10.88 4.12
N GLY A 257 -3.27 -10.99 4.10
CA GLY A 257 -4.05 -12.18 4.44
C GLY A 257 -4.34 -12.35 5.94
N GLU A 258 -3.72 -11.57 6.83
CA GLU A 258 -3.95 -11.70 8.28
C GLU A 258 -5.29 -11.07 8.72
N VAL A 259 -5.84 -11.66 9.79
CA VAL A 259 -7.13 -11.27 10.40
C VAL A 259 -6.82 -10.70 11.79
N SER A 260 -7.36 -9.53 12.12
CA SER A 260 -7.24 -8.93 13.45
C SER A 260 -7.93 -9.78 14.51
N ASP A 261 -7.62 -9.55 15.78
CA ASP A 261 -8.50 -10.01 16.86
C ASP A 261 -9.82 -9.21 16.87
N VAL A 262 -10.80 -9.68 17.64
CA VAL A 262 -12.06 -8.96 17.88
C VAL A 262 -11.77 -7.80 18.83
N ILE A 263 -12.13 -6.59 18.41
CA ILE A 263 -11.96 -5.36 19.19
C ILE A 263 -13.32 -4.81 19.60
N LEU A 264 -13.41 -4.39 20.86
CA LEU A 264 -14.52 -3.56 21.34
C LEU A 264 -14.21 -2.11 20.98
N ALA A 265 -14.99 -1.57 20.06
CA ALA A 265 -14.76 -0.24 19.50
C ALA A 265 -15.78 0.77 20.04
N LYS A 266 -15.35 2.03 20.07
CA LYS A 266 -16.16 3.12 20.58
C LYS A 266 -16.96 3.81 19.47
N GLY A 267 -18.14 4.28 19.83
CA GLY A 267 -18.97 5.18 19.04
C GLY A 267 -19.26 6.46 19.82
N HIS A 268 -19.91 7.42 19.16
CA HIS A 268 -20.38 8.65 19.80
C HIS A 268 -21.89 8.62 19.96
N ASP A 269 -22.37 8.90 21.17
CA ASP A 269 -23.77 9.25 21.38
C ASP A 269 -24.04 10.60 20.69
N LEU A 270 -24.91 10.60 19.67
CA LEU A 270 -25.19 11.79 18.88
C LEU A 270 -25.90 12.91 19.65
N LYS A 271 -26.49 12.62 20.82
CA LYS A 271 -27.17 13.61 21.68
C LYS A 271 -26.20 14.24 22.66
N THR A 272 -25.34 13.43 23.28
CA THR A 272 -24.46 13.90 24.36
C THR A 272 -23.03 14.17 23.90
N GLY A 273 -22.64 13.65 22.73
CA GLY A 273 -21.27 13.67 22.23
C GLY A 273 -20.33 12.70 22.97
N ALA A 274 -20.82 11.99 23.99
CA ALA A 274 -20.02 11.09 24.80
C ALA A 274 -19.53 9.89 23.98
N GLU A 275 -18.29 9.48 24.22
CA GLU A 275 -17.77 8.21 23.72
C GLU A 275 -18.22 7.06 24.63
N LEU A 276 -18.66 5.98 24.01
CA LEU A 276 -19.01 4.74 24.71
C LEU A 276 -18.74 3.53 23.83
N ASP A 277 -18.65 2.36 24.45
CA ASP A 277 -18.57 1.10 23.73
C ASP A 277 -19.85 0.94 22.88
N ALA A 278 -19.67 0.63 21.60
CA ALA A 278 -20.77 0.70 20.65
C ALA A 278 -20.92 -0.54 19.79
N PHE A 279 -19.80 -1.16 19.42
CA PHE A 279 -19.79 -2.30 18.53
C PHE A 279 -18.55 -3.15 18.74
N TYR A 280 -18.64 -4.40 18.32
CA TYR A 280 -17.47 -5.23 18.13
C TYR A 280 -17.11 -5.28 16.65
N ILE A 281 -15.82 -5.35 16.36
CA ILE A 281 -15.27 -5.32 15.01
C ILE A 281 -14.06 -6.24 14.89
N PHE A 282 -13.90 -6.87 13.72
CA PHE A 282 -12.62 -7.43 13.29
C PHE A 282 -12.46 -7.25 11.79
N GLY A 283 -11.22 -7.25 11.31
CA GLY A 283 -10.91 -7.05 9.90
C GLY A 283 -9.85 -7.99 9.36
N GLN A 284 -9.73 -8.00 8.05
CA GLN A 284 -8.72 -8.72 7.31
C GLN A 284 -8.05 -7.76 6.32
N VAL A 285 -6.72 -7.75 6.29
CA VAL A 285 -5.96 -7.04 5.28
C VAL A 285 -5.79 -7.96 4.07
N ASN A 286 -6.32 -7.55 2.92
CA ASN A 286 -6.23 -8.32 1.68
C ASN A 286 -4.98 -7.97 0.88
N LYS A 287 -4.42 -6.78 1.07
CA LYS A 287 -3.26 -6.30 0.33
C LYS A 287 -2.49 -5.27 1.14
N VAL A 288 -1.16 -5.41 1.16
CA VAL A 288 -0.25 -4.40 1.71
C VAL A 288 0.56 -3.79 0.56
N ILE A 289 0.43 -2.47 0.37
CA ILE A 289 1.23 -1.71 -0.58
C ILE A 289 2.45 -1.20 0.18
N SER A 290 3.58 -1.89 0.04
CA SER A 290 4.85 -1.43 0.64
C SER A 290 5.62 -0.56 -0.34
N ASN A 291 5.74 0.74 -0.04
CA ASN A 291 6.63 1.64 -0.78
C ASN A 291 7.27 2.65 0.16
N SER A 292 8.53 2.40 0.54
CA SER A 292 9.27 3.28 1.44
C SER A 292 9.60 4.67 0.88
N LYS A 293 9.36 4.89 -0.43
CA LYS A 293 9.66 6.16 -1.09
C LYS A 293 8.44 7.07 -1.23
N ILE A 294 7.22 6.51 -1.17
CA ILE A 294 5.98 7.24 -1.43
C ILE A 294 4.99 6.91 -0.32
N ASN A 295 4.89 7.77 0.68
CA ASN A 295 3.90 7.61 1.76
C ASN A 295 2.54 8.16 1.35
N SER A 296 2.53 9.28 0.62
CA SER A 296 1.35 9.96 0.12
C SER A 296 1.69 10.77 -1.14
N PHE A 297 0.67 11.20 -1.88
CA PHE A 297 0.85 12.13 -2.99
C PHE A 297 1.49 13.45 -2.55
N ASP A 298 1.08 13.99 -1.39
CA ASP A 298 1.57 15.28 -0.89
C ASP A 298 3.06 15.18 -0.48
N ASP A 299 3.44 14.08 0.18
CA ASP A 299 4.85 13.83 0.53
C ASP A 299 5.70 13.67 -0.72
N TRP A 300 5.21 12.92 -1.71
CA TRP A 300 5.88 12.75 -2.99
C TRP A 300 6.05 14.09 -3.71
N LEU A 301 4.98 14.91 -3.78
CA LEU A 301 5.02 16.21 -4.42
C LEU A 301 6.00 17.14 -3.70
N SER A 302 5.98 17.17 -2.36
CA SER A 302 6.92 17.94 -1.55
C SER A 302 8.38 17.56 -1.83
N GLN A 303 8.68 16.27 -1.99
CA GLN A 303 10.01 15.81 -2.39
C GLN A 303 10.37 16.26 -3.81
N LYS A 304 9.47 16.08 -4.77
CA LYS A 304 9.72 16.46 -6.18
C LYS A 304 9.87 17.96 -6.36
N THR A 305 9.10 18.79 -5.65
CA THR A 305 9.23 20.25 -5.70
C THR A 305 10.64 20.72 -5.33
N LYS A 306 11.36 20.00 -4.47
CA LYS A 306 12.76 20.31 -4.12
C LYS A 306 13.76 19.94 -5.21
N THR A 307 13.37 19.12 -6.18
CA THR A 307 14.25 18.63 -7.26
C THR A 307 14.20 19.47 -8.54
N TYR A 308 13.14 20.26 -8.72
CA TYR A 308 12.97 21.07 -9.92
C TYR A 308 13.26 22.54 -9.63
N GLU A 309 14.22 23.09 -10.35
CA GLU A 309 14.49 24.52 -10.36
C GLU A 309 13.31 25.29 -10.98
N ILE A 310 12.93 26.40 -10.35
CA ILE A 310 11.88 27.31 -10.83
C ILE A 310 12.53 28.67 -11.08
N ILE A 311 12.53 29.11 -12.34
CA ILE A 311 13.03 30.41 -12.77
C ILE A 311 11.85 31.25 -13.24
N TYR A 312 11.65 32.43 -12.67
CA TYR A 312 10.61 33.38 -13.08
C TYR A 312 11.20 34.40 -14.08
N TYR A 313 10.41 34.82 -15.06
CA TYR A 313 10.79 35.78 -16.10
C TYR A 313 9.90 37.03 -16.07
#